data_AF-A0A497QRS0-F1
#
_entry.id   AF-A0A497QRS0-F1
#
_cell.length_a   1.000
_cell.length_b   1.000
_cell.length_c   1.000
_cell.angle_alpha   90.00
_cell.angle_beta   90.00
_cell.angle_gamma   90.00
#
_symmetry.space_group_name_H-M   'P 1'
#
loop_
_entity.id
_entity.type
_entity.pdbx_description
1 polymer ?
#
loop_
_entity_poly.entity_id
_entity_poly.type
_entity_poly.pdbx_seq_one_letter_code
_entity_poly.pdbx_strand_id
1 'polypeptide(L)' 'MLPIEINTEVAMRMIADDIEKKVGDKYGFVVLIFPFGSGDDRATNYISNCHREDIIKVLRENADVLENNLDIVTKGAKQ' A
#
# COMPACT_ATOMS: atom_id res chain seq x y z
N MET A 1 9.80 5.28 28.92
CA MET A 1 9.53 5.91 27.61
C MET A 1 8.19 5.36 27.15
N LEU A 2 7.11 6.16 27.19
CA LEU A 2 5.84 5.71 26.61
C LEU A 2 6.05 5.55 25.09
N PRO A 3 5.55 4.48 24.46
CA PRO A 3 5.61 4.38 23.01
C PRO A 3 4.92 5.61 22.43
N ILE A 4 5.60 6.30 21.51
CA ILE A 4 4.98 7.37 20.73
C ILE A 4 3.86 6.68 19.94
N GLU A 5 2.61 6.89 20.33
CA GLU A 5 1.48 6.53 19.49
C GLU A 5 1.57 7.37 18.23
N ILE A 6 2.09 6.77 17.16
CA ILE A 6 2.08 7.38 15.84
C ILE A 6 0.62 7.44 15.43
N ASN A 7 0.11 8.66 15.23
CA ASN A 7 -1.19 8.84 14.61
C ASN A 7 -1.11 8.35 13.16
N THR A 8 -1.65 7.15 12.91
CA THR A 8 -1.58 6.46 11.63
C THR A 8 -2.16 7.30 10.49
N GLU A 9 -3.22 8.08 10.74
CA GLU A 9 -3.81 8.93 9.70
C GLU A 9 -2.83 10.02 9.24
N VAL A 10 -2.18 10.71 10.20
CA VAL A 10 -1.19 11.76 9.90
C VAL A 10 -0.02 11.18 9.13
N ALA A 11 0.53 10.05 9.57
CA ALA A 11 1.63 9.38 8.89
C ALA A 11 1.24 8.96 7.45
N MET A 12 0.04 8.43 7.25
CA MET A 12 -0.44 8.02 5.93
C MET A 12 -0.59 9.18 4.97
N ARG A 13 -1.11 10.32 5.43
CA ARG A 13 -1.20 11.54 4.61
C ARG A 13 0.19 12.03 4.19
N MET A 14 1.15 12.07 5.12
CA MET A 14 2.52 12.47 4.80
C MET A 14 3.17 11.56 3.75
N ILE A 15 2.92 10.25 3.84
CA ILE A 15 3.44 9.27 2.86
C ILE A 15 2.75 9.47 1.49
N ALA A 16 1.43 9.65 1.47
CA ALA A 16 0.69 9.90 0.24
C ALA A 16 1.20 11.15 -0.49
N ASP A 17 1.39 12.25 0.24
CA ASP A 17 1.92 13.51 -0.30
C ASP A 17 3.33 13.34 -0.88
N ASP A 18 4.19 12.56 -0.21
CA ASP A 18 5.55 12.28 -0.67
C ASP A 18 5.57 11.38 -1.92
N ILE A 19 4.69 10.38 -1.98
CA ILE A 19 4.53 9.53 -3.17
C ILE A 19 4.05 10.38 -4.35
N GLU A 20 2.99 11.18 -4.16
CA GLU A 20 2.43 12.03 -5.22
C GLU A 20 3.48 12.96 -5.83
N LYS A 21 4.34 13.57 -5.00
CA LYS A 21 5.45 14.41 -5.47
C LYS A 21 6.51 13.65 -6.26
N LYS A 22 6.72 12.36 -5.96
CA LYS A 22 7.75 11.52 -6.59
C LYS A 22 7.27 10.87 -7.88
N VAL A 23 6.03 10.40 -7.91
CA VAL A 23 5.48 9.68 -9.07
C VAL A 23 4.83 10.63 -10.07
N GLY A 24 4.35 11.80 -9.63
CA GLY A 24 3.66 12.77 -10.46
C GLY A 24 2.21 12.40 -10.77
N ASP A 25 1.55 13.25 -11.56
CA ASP A 25 0.11 13.19 -11.87
C ASP A 25 -0.28 12.07 -12.85
N LYS A 26 0.69 11.50 -13.57
CA LYS A 26 0.45 10.46 -14.56
C LYS A 26 0.18 9.07 -13.95
N TYR A 27 0.48 8.88 -12.66
CA TYR A 27 0.42 7.57 -12.02
C TYR A 27 -0.56 7.56 -10.84
N GLY A 28 -1.33 6.48 -10.77
CA GLY A 28 -2.14 6.15 -9.60
C GLY A 28 -1.33 5.41 -8.55
N PHE A 29 -1.65 5.60 -7.27
CA PHE A 29 -1.06 4.86 -6.16
C PHE A 29 -2.09 4.50 -5.09
N VAL A 30 -1.77 3.46 -4.32
CA VAL A 30 -2.47 3.09 -3.08
C VAL A 30 -1.43 2.76 -2.02
N VAL A 31 -1.59 3.31 -0.82
CA VAL A 31 -0.79 2.98 0.36
C VAL A 31 -1.65 2.15 1.29
N LEU A 32 -1.16 0.97 1.68
CA LEU A 32 -1.79 0.07 2.63
C LEU A 32 -0.93 0.00 3.89
N ILE A 33 -1.53 0.25 5.06
CA ILE A 33 -0.88 0.04 6.35
C ILE A 33 -1.69 -0.98 7.14
N PHE A 34 -1.06 -2.12 7.40
CA PHE A 34 -1.60 -3.18 8.25
C PHE A 34 -0.75 -3.27 9.52
N PRO A 35 -1.38 -3.32 10.71
CA PRO A 35 -0.64 -3.49 11.95
C PRO A 35 -0.12 -4.91 12.10
N PHE A 36 1.11 -5.07 12.59
CA PHE A 36 1.66 -6.38 12.92
C PHE A 36 0.97 -6.98 14.16
N GLY A 37 0.67 -8.28 14.11
CA GLY A 37 0.14 -9.07 15.23
C GLY A 37 -1.12 -9.87 14.89
N SER A 38 -1.40 -10.90 15.69
CA SER A 38 -2.55 -11.81 15.56
C SER A 38 -3.74 -11.32 16.39
N GLY A 39 -4.54 -10.42 15.86
CA GLY A 39 -5.81 -10.01 16.47
C GLY A 39 -6.80 -9.52 15.42
N ASP A 40 -8.01 -10.07 15.47
CA ASP A 40 -9.05 -9.93 14.42
C ASP A 40 -9.62 -8.50 14.28
N ASP A 41 -9.34 -7.60 15.23
CA ASP A 41 -9.98 -6.27 15.32
C ASP A 41 -9.17 -5.11 14.75
N ARG A 42 -8.08 -5.37 14.02
CA ARG A 42 -7.25 -4.27 13.51
C ARG A 42 -7.55 -3.96 12.05
N ALA A 43 -8.41 -2.97 11.84
CA ALA A 43 -8.73 -2.48 10.51
C ALA A 43 -7.48 -2.01 9.76
N THR A 44 -7.26 -2.54 8.55
CA THR A 44 -6.26 -2.04 7.60
C THR A 44 -6.67 -0.63 7.17
N ASN A 45 -5.75 0.32 7.27
CA ASN A 45 -5.96 1.66 6.75
C ASN A 45 -5.40 1.76 5.32
N TYR A 46 -6.08 2.50 4.46
CA TYR A 46 -5.59 2.80 3.11
C TYR A 46 -5.82 4.26 2.69
N ILE A 47 -4.96 4.76 1.81
CA ILE A 47 -5.10 6.05 1.13
C ILE A 47 -4.68 5.88 -0.34
N SER A 48 -5.38 6.55 -1.25
CA SER A 48 -5.13 6.47 -2.68
C SER A 48 -5.58 7.73 -3.41
N ASN A 49 -4.94 8.03 -4.54
CA ASN A 49 -5.36 9.08 -5.49
C ASN A 49 -6.19 8.54 -6.67
N CYS A 50 -6.54 7.25 -6.67
CA CYS A 50 -7.28 6.59 -7.75
C CYS A 50 -8.79 6.49 -7.48
N HIS A 51 -9.57 6.21 -8.52
CA HIS A 51 -10.95 5.78 -8.35
C HIS A 51 -11.02 4.42 -7.63
N ARG A 52 -12.00 4.29 -6.73
CA ARG A 52 -12.18 3.09 -5.90
C ARG A 52 -12.26 1.80 -6.72
N GLU A 53 -12.91 1.84 -7.87
CA GLU A 53 -13.09 0.67 -8.75
C GLU A 53 -11.76 0.15 -9.30
N ASP A 54 -10.88 1.06 -9.73
CA ASP A 54 -9.53 0.70 -10.21
C ASP A 54 -8.69 0.08 -9.11
N ILE A 55 -8.76 0.63 -7.89
CA ILE A 55 -8.06 0.09 -6.72
C ILE A 55 -8.52 -1.34 -6.44
N ILE A 56 -9.84 -1.58 -6.38
CA ILE A 56 -10.39 -2.92 -6.11
C ILE A 56 -9.90 -3.92 -7.15
N LYS A 57 -9.91 -3.53 -8.43
CA LYS A 57 -9.42 -4.38 -9.51
C LYS A 57 -7.94 -4.73 -9.31
N VAL A 58 -7.09 -3.73 -9.11
CA VAL A 58 -5.63 -3.92 -8.91
C VAL A 58 -5.34 -4.75 -7.66
N LEU A 59 -6.07 -4.55 -6.56
CA LEU A 59 -5.86 -5.33 -5.33
C LEU A 59 -6.27 -6.80 -5.50
N ARG A 60 -7.33 -7.09 -6.25
CA ARG A 60 -7.70 -8.48 -6.60
C ARG A 60 -6.64 -9.14 -7.45
N GLU A 61 -6.17 -8.45 -8.51
CA GLU A 61 -5.10 -8.96 -9.36
C GLU A 61 -3.82 -9.23 -8.56
N ASN A 62 -3.45 -8.36 -7.62
CA ASN A 62 -2.29 -8.59 -6.75
C ASN A 62 -2.53 -9.72 -5.74
N ALA A 63 -3.73 -9.83 -5.17
CA ALA A 63 -4.07 -10.96 -4.30
C ALA A 63 -3.94 -12.28 -5.05
N ASP A 64 -4.49 -12.39 -6.26
CA ASP A 64 -4.35 -13.56 -7.13
C ASP A 64 -2.86 -13.85 -7.40
N VAL A 65 -2.05 -12.83 -7.69
CA VAL A 65 -0.60 -13.00 -7.89
C VAL A 65 0.09 -13.52 -6.63
N LEU A 66 -0.22 -12.98 -5.45
CA LEU A 66 0.39 -13.39 -4.18
C LEU A 66 -0.02 -14.80 -3.76
N GLU A 67 -1.27 -15.19 -4.01
CA GLU A 67 -1.78 -16.53 -3.75
C GLU A 67 -1.10 -17.57 -4.66
N ASN A 68 -0.77 -17.18 -5.90
CA ASN A 68 -0.21 -18.09 -6.90
C ASN A 68 1.31 -18.02 -7.05
N ASN A 69 1.98 -16.96 -6.57
CA ASN A 69 3.42 -16.76 -6.66
C ASN A 69 3.99 -16.25 -5.34
N LEU A 70 4.82 -17.06 -4.69
CA LEU A 70 5.71 -16.59 -3.63
C LEU A 70 6.80 -15.70 -4.26
N ASP A 71 6.72 -14.41 -3.94
CA ASP A 71 7.66 -13.32 -4.21
C ASP A 71 7.88 -12.86 -5.66
N ILE A 72 8.17 -11.55 -5.75
CA ILE A 72 8.56 -10.81 -6.96
C ILE A 72 9.68 -11.57 -7.67
N VAL A 73 9.36 -12.22 -8.80
CA VAL A 73 10.38 -12.65 -9.74
C VAL A 73 10.93 -11.38 -10.39
N THR A 74 12.04 -10.85 -9.87
CA THR A 74 12.86 -9.91 -10.63
C THR A 74 13.30 -10.61 -11.90
N LYS A 75 12.56 -10.41 -12.99
CA LYS A 75 13.01 -10.81 -14.32
C LYS A 75 14.28 -10.01 -14.60
N GLY A 76 15.40 -10.72 -14.60
CA GLY A 76 16.73 -10.16 -14.73
C GLY A 76 16.80 -9.13 -15.85
N ALA A 77 17.45 -8.00 -15.55
CA ALA A 77 18.03 -7.14 -16.55
C ALA A 77 18.93 -8.02 -17.44
N LYS A 78 18.49 -8.31 -18.66
CA LYS A 78 19.39 -8.83 -19.68
C LYS A 78 20.22 -7.64 -20.17
N GLN A 79 21.53 -7.77 -19.95
CA GLN A 79 22.57 -6.95 -20.59
C GLN A 79 22.49 -7.09 -22.11
#